data_AF-V4TU74-F1
#
_entry.id   AF-V4TU74-F1
#
_cell.length_a   1.000
_cell.length_b   1.000
_cell.length_c   1.000
_cell.angle_alpha   90.00
_cell.angle_beta   90.00
_cell.angle_gamma   90.00
#
_symmetry.space_group_name_H-M   'P 1'
#
loop_
_entity.id
_entity.type
_entity.pdbx_description
1 polymer ?
#
loop_
_entity_poly.entity_id
_entity_poly.type
_entity_poly.pdbx_seq_one_letter_code
_entity_poly.pdbx_strand_id
1 'polypeptide(L)'
;MEGIAADECLFASVEKGEGIEIIFEVWRCTGRNWHKQSRACDSSESGLPFFLFRCESQHRTRTRTNRGKRKMSNLVKGVILDESEMLSASEHGTPTNANDSSFQLRPGASYLLRKLRHSNIRSGISYGPGLSPDKVNVLKRIAVEYSCECFLLHASVDGGVNEITRAWGDVGGIIMYVVQNSKDSMCKISSNWLITVVGAEVVTAGQNSSMLYINKLEELPLTICCFNKKATCNNVVVVGYVMKPSREEDFAKRGAFPLYPTPNGLIFLPLTFEIPLSSQLQNVDVVLHKATDEIISIELSNSSVSSNRITYTKGMQELQRFMEDHSDFLAIDPLSNIYPVLDRLKIQLILLRLQEQKAKGRHAIRGAHFLKVIDFKDPGLPQRLSDAQLSLPCIVKPQVACGTADSHSMAIVFGTEDFKDLNVPIPAVVQLRSLLQTLVF
;
A
#
# COMPACT_ATOMS: atom_id res chain seq x y z
N MET A 1 11.63 2.93 14.07
CA MET A 1 11.10 1.87 14.94
C MET A 1 10.46 2.54 16.14
N GLU A 2 9.18 2.24 16.36
CA GLU A 2 8.38 2.24 17.61
C GLU A 2 6.97 2.83 17.39
N GLY A 3 5.99 1.94 17.45
CA GLY A 3 4.73 2.18 18.16
C GLY A 3 3.58 2.88 17.43
N ILE A 4 2.98 2.21 16.44
CA ILE A 4 1.52 2.08 16.53
C ILE A 4 1.30 0.82 17.35
N ALA A 5 0.60 0.92 18.47
CA ALA A 5 0.39 -0.18 19.40
C ALA A 5 -0.18 -1.41 18.67
N ALA A 6 0.19 -2.61 19.10
CA ALA A 6 -0.22 -3.91 18.55
C ALA A 6 -1.75 -4.17 18.58
N ASP A 7 -2.53 -3.18 19.01
CA ASP A 7 -3.96 -3.28 19.28
C ASP A 7 -4.82 -2.44 18.30
N GLU A 8 -4.25 -1.89 17.21
CA GLU A 8 -4.97 -1.02 16.27
C GLU A 8 -5.21 -1.65 14.88
N CYS A 9 -6.48 -1.70 14.44
CA CYS A 9 -6.93 -2.20 13.14
C CYS A 9 -7.57 -1.08 12.30
N LEU A 10 -7.33 -1.12 10.98
CA LEU A 10 -7.93 -0.18 10.01
C LEU A 10 -9.12 -0.86 9.31
N PHE A 11 -10.31 -0.27 9.41
CA PHE A 11 -11.51 -0.71 8.72
C PHE A 11 -11.83 0.25 7.58
N ALA A 12 -11.95 -0.26 6.35
CA ALA A 12 -12.43 0.52 5.22
C ALA A 12 -13.90 0.18 4.92
N SER A 13 -14.78 1.17 4.93
CA SER A 13 -16.17 1.04 4.45
C SER A 13 -16.39 1.88 3.19
N VAL A 14 -17.35 1.45 2.36
CA VAL A 14 -17.75 2.16 1.16
C VAL A 14 -19.20 2.59 1.32
N GLU A 15 -19.45 3.89 1.26
CA GLU A 15 -20.80 4.42 1.08
C GLU A 15 -20.98 4.83 -0.38
N LYS A 16 -22.01 4.26 -1.02
CA LYS A 16 -22.36 4.56 -2.41
C LYS A 16 -23.55 5.54 -2.41
N GLY A 17 -23.25 6.82 -2.62
CA GLY A 17 -24.22 7.91 -2.84
C GLY A 17 -24.12 8.46 -4.27
N GLU A 18 -24.18 9.80 -4.43
CA GLU A 18 -23.81 10.50 -5.69
C GLU A 18 -22.30 10.44 -6.01
N GLY A 19 -21.51 9.67 -5.24
CA GLY A 19 -20.08 9.44 -5.40
C GLY A 19 -19.61 8.20 -4.64
N ILE A 20 -18.33 7.85 -4.75
CA ILE A 20 -17.69 6.76 -3.99
C ILE A 20 -17.03 7.38 -2.75
N GLU A 21 -17.57 7.11 -1.58
CA GLU A 21 -16.96 7.50 -0.30
C GLU A 21 -16.28 6.29 0.33
N ILE A 22 -14.96 6.36 0.50
CA ILE A 22 -14.16 5.34 1.21
C ILE A 22 -13.81 5.92 2.58
N ILE A 23 -14.35 5.31 3.62
CA ILE A 23 -14.11 5.74 5.00
C ILE A 23 -13.11 4.77 5.61
N PHE A 24 -11.95 5.29 6.03
CA PHE A 24 -10.98 4.52 6.79
C PHE A 24 -11.14 4.83 8.28
N GLU A 25 -11.53 3.83 9.06
CA GLU A 25 -11.73 3.90 10.50
C GLU A 25 -10.60 3.18 11.23
N VAL A 26 -9.99 3.85 12.20
CA VAL A 26 -9.02 3.22 13.11
C VAL A 26 -9.77 2.72 14.34
N TRP A 27 -9.60 1.44 14.65
CA TRP A 27 -10.20 0.78 15.80
C TRP A 27 -9.10 0.30 16.73
N ARG A 28 -9.27 0.48 18.04
CA ARG A 28 -8.33 0.04 19.06
C ARG A 28 -8.96 -1.03 19.94
N CYS A 29 -8.25 -2.12 20.17
CA CYS A 29 -8.61 -3.15 21.11
C CYS A 29 -8.17 -2.73 22.52
N THR A 30 -9.07 -2.81 23.51
CA THR A 30 -8.69 -2.74 24.92
C THR A 30 -9.30 -3.93 25.65
N GLY A 31 -8.49 -4.95 25.93
CA GLY A 31 -8.97 -6.21 26.53
C GLY A 31 -9.64 -7.13 25.51
N ARG A 32 -10.91 -7.52 25.73
CA ARG A 32 -11.70 -8.35 24.79
C ARG A 32 -12.65 -7.53 23.89
N ASN A 33 -12.66 -6.22 24.04
CA ASN A 33 -13.60 -5.33 23.35
C ASN A 33 -12.86 -4.43 22.36
N TRP A 34 -13.43 -4.33 21.17
CA TRP A 34 -12.97 -3.42 20.12
C TRP A 34 -13.69 -2.09 20.28
N HIS A 35 -12.93 -1.01 20.39
CA HIS A 35 -13.45 0.34 20.45
C HIS A 35 -13.07 1.07 19.17
N LYS A 36 -14.07 1.58 18.45
CA LYS A 36 -13.84 2.58 17.41
C LYS A 36 -13.09 3.73 18.08
N GLN A 37 -11.96 4.20 17.52
CA GLN A 37 -11.40 5.46 17.98
C GLN A 37 -12.31 6.59 17.49
N SER A 38 -13.48 6.73 18.11
CA SER A 38 -14.29 7.92 17.99
C SER A 38 -13.71 8.96 18.94
N ARG A 39 -12.94 9.91 18.43
CA ARG A 39 -13.13 11.27 18.93
C ARG A 39 -14.48 11.72 18.39
N ALA A 40 -15.53 11.38 19.12
CA ALA A 40 -16.89 11.74 18.80
C ALA A 40 -17.00 13.27 18.75
N CYS A 41 -17.33 13.79 17.58
CA CYS A 41 -18.30 14.86 17.49
C CYS A 41 -19.40 14.28 16.61
N ASP A 42 -20.57 14.05 17.24
CA ASP A 42 -21.80 13.67 16.54
C ASP A 42 -22.00 14.63 15.37
N SER A 43 -22.06 14.07 14.16
CA SER A 43 -22.41 14.82 12.96
C SER A 43 -23.64 14.16 12.32
N SER A 44 -24.81 14.46 12.88
CA SER A 44 -25.83 14.98 11.96
C SER A 44 -25.32 16.35 11.53
N GLU A 45 -24.94 16.44 10.26
CA GLU A 45 -24.38 17.60 9.57
C GLU A 45 -22.92 18.00 9.92
N SER A 46 -22.05 17.74 8.93
CA SER A 46 -20.75 18.38 8.66
C SER A 46 -19.51 17.96 9.49
N GLY A 47 -18.66 17.15 8.84
CA GLY A 47 -17.24 17.46 8.60
C GLY A 47 -16.23 17.31 9.74
N LEU A 48 -15.61 16.11 9.80
CA LEU A 48 -14.32 15.71 10.41
C LEU A 48 -14.23 15.69 11.96
N PRO A 49 -13.51 14.73 12.59
CA PRO A 49 -12.36 13.98 12.10
C PRO A 49 -12.60 12.45 12.05
N PHE A 50 -12.96 12.00 10.86
CA PHE A 50 -12.68 10.65 10.37
C PHE A 50 -11.71 10.83 9.21
N PHE A 51 -10.94 9.81 8.80
CA PHE A 51 -10.47 9.77 7.41
C PHE A 51 -11.69 9.46 6.53
N LEU A 52 -12.61 10.44 6.45
CA LEU A 52 -13.81 10.44 5.64
C LEU A 52 -13.41 11.06 4.31
N PHE A 53 -13.11 10.23 3.31
CA PHE A 53 -12.85 10.73 1.96
C PHE A 53 -14.16 10.73 1.19
N ARG A 54 -14.91 11.83 1.31
CA ARG A 54 -16.08 12.09 0.46
C ARG A 54 -15.60 12.56 -0.90
N CYS A 55 -15.69 11.70 -1.90
CA CYS A 55 -15.46 12.06 -3.30
C CYS A 55 -16.79 12.24 -4.01
N GLU A 56 -17.11 13.45 -4.43
CA GLU A 56 -18.21 13.72 -5.36
C GLU A 56 -17.72 13.41 -6.77
N SER A 57 -18.21 12.31 -7.35
CA SER A 57 -17.95 11.95 -8.74
C SER A 57 -19.28 11.84 -9.46
N GLN A 58 -19.49 12.69 -10.47
CA GLN A 58 -20.65 12.61 -11.36
C GLN A 58 -20.56 11.41 -12.31
N HIS A 59 -20.52 10.19 -11.76
CA HIS A 59 -20.71 8.98 -12.55
C HIS A 59 -22.10 8.40 -12.27
N ARG A 60 -22.91 8.40 -13.33
CA ARG A 60 -24.25 7.82 -13.43
C ARG A 60 -24.23 6.36 -12.93
N THR A 61 -24.58 6.14 -11.67
CA THR A 61 -24.77 4.82 -11.09
C THR A 61 -26.15 4.30 -11.46
N ARG A 62 -26.19 3.22 -12.25
CA ARG A 62 -27.39 2.41 -12.43
C ARG A 62 -27.66 1.68 -11.12
N THR A 63 -28.63 2.17 -10.36
CA THR A 63 -29.13 1.53 -9.14
C THR A 63 -29.76 0.19 -9.49
N ARG A 64 -29.23 -0.90 -8.92
CA ARG A 64 -29.96 -2.17 -8.85
C ARG A 64 -29.66 -2.87 -7.53
N THR A 65 -30.53 -2.61 -6.56
CA THR A 65 -30.62 -3.34 -5.31
C THR A 65 -31.17 -4.73 -5.59
N ASN A 66 -30.34 -5.76 -5.42
CA ASN A 66 -30.81 -7.11 -5.16
C ASN A 66 -29.76 -7.85 -4.31
N ARG A 67 -29.89 -7.71 -2.98
CA ARG A 67 -29.22 -8.57 -2.00
C ARG A 67 -29.87 -9.95 -2.02
N GLY A 68 -29.54 -10.75 -3.03
CA GLY A 68 -29.65 -12.21 -2.94
C GLY A 68 -28.31 -12.75 -2.42
N LYS A 69 -28.34 -13.64 -1.41
CA LYS A 69 -27.18 -14.48 -1.04
C LYS A 69 -26.78 -15.31 -2.27
N ARG A 70 -25.91 -14.77 -3.14
CA ARG A 70 -25.39 -15.45 -4.33
C ARG A 70 -24.20 -16.30 -3.91
N LYS A 71 -24.14 -17.53 -4.42
CA LYS A 71 -23.02 -18.45 -4.23
C LYS A 71 -21.71 -17.76 -4.65
N MET A 72 -20.82 -17.51 -3.70
CA MET A 72 -19.44 -17.05 -3.91
C MET A 72 -18.53 -18.14 -4.52
N SER A 73 -19.09 -19.13 -5.23
CA SER A 73 -18.38 -20.30 -5.71
C SER A 73 -17.37 -20.01 -6.83
N ASN A 74 -17.38 -18.80 -7.38
CA ASN A 74 -16.59 -18.41 -8.54
C ASN A 74 -15.53 -17.35 -8.21
N LEU A 75 -15.19 -17.14 -6.95
CA LEU A 75 -14.09 -16.25 -6.54
C LEU A 75 -12.80 -17.04 -6.37
N VAL A 76 -11.67 -16.44 -6.72
CA VAL A 76 -10.35 -17.01 -6.43
C VAL A 76 -10.15 -17.02 -4.92
N LYS A 77 -10.02 -18.21 -4.36
CA LYS A 77 -9.82 -18.43 -2.92
C LYS A 77 -8.55 -19.19 -2.60
N GLY A 78 -7.95 -19.82 -3.60
CA GLY A 78 -6.67 -20.51 -3.52
C GLY A 78 -5.75 -20.11 -4.65
N VAL A 79 -4.46 -20.01 -4.37
CA VAL A 79 -3.38 -19.88 -5.36
C VAL A 79 -2.32 -20.93 -5.03
N ILE A 80 -1.95 -21.74 -6.01
CA ILE A 80 -0.89 -22.74 -5.90
C ILE A 80 0.18 -22.39 -6.92
N LEU A 81 1.42 -22.21 -6.45
CA LEU A 81 2.57 -21.89 -7.28
C LEU A 81 3.39 -23.16 -7.49
N ASP A 82 3.62 -23.53 -8.74
CA ASP A 82 4.50 -24.64 -9.06
C ASP A 82 5.96 -24.33 -8.71
N GLU A 83 6.74 -25.36 -8.39
CA GLU A 83 8.16 -25.21 -8.10
C GLU A 83 8.90 -24.60 -9.30
N SER A 84 8.42 -24.84 -10.52
CA SER A 84 8.99 -24.27 -11.74
C SER A 84 8.95 -22.74 -11.73
N GLU A 85 7.94 -22.13 -11.10
CA GLU A 85 7.80 -20.68 -10.98
C GLU A 85 8.56 -20.10 -9.78
N MET A 86 8.90 -20.95 -8.80
CA MET A 86 9.56 -20.51 -7.57
C MET A 86 11.08 -20.52 -7.67
N LEU A 87 11.68 -21.57 -8.22
CA LEU A 87 13.14 -21.76 -8.18
C LEU A 87 13.76 -21.79 -9.59
N SER A 88 14.95 -21.20 -9.72
CA SER A 88 15.87 -21.44 -10.84
C SER A 88 17.12 -22.16 -10.35
N ALA A 89 17.76 -22.92 -11.23
CA ALA A 89 19.12 -23.39 -10.97
C ALA A 89 20.08 -22.20 -11.12
N SER A 90 21.02 -22.01 -10.19
CA SER A 90 22.06 -20.98 -10.35
C SER A 90 22.95 -21.31 -11.55
N GLU A 91 23.06 -20.38 -12.49
CA GLU A 91 23.96 -20.48 -13.65
C GLU A 91 25.43 -20.10 -13.31
N HIS A 92 25.70 -19.59 -12.10
CA HIS A 92 27.04 -19.20 -11.69
C HIS A 92 27.38 -19.65 -10.27
N GLY A 93 28.38 -20.53 -10.16
CA GLY A 93 29.09 -20.79 -8.91
C GLY A 93 29.38 -22.27 -8.70
N THR A 94 30.65 -22.65 -8.80
CA THR A 94 31.18 -23.84 -8.13
C THR A 94 30.78 -23.78 -6.64
N PRO A 95 30.28 -24.89 -6.05
CA PRO A 95 29.84 -24.90 -4.66
C PRO A 95 31.05 -24.68 -3.75
N THR A 96 31.15 -23.51 -3.14
CA THR A 96 32.23 -23.22 -2.17
C THR A 96 31.96 -23.79 -0.79
N ASN A 97 30.77 -24.36 -0.52
CA ASN A 97 30.48 -25.15 0.68
C ASN A 97 29.36 -26.17 0.42
N ALA A 98 29.49 -27.40 0.92
CA ALA A 98 28.55 -28.51 0.70
C ALA A 98 27.16 -28.33 1.32
N ASN A 99 26.88 -27.21 2.00
CA ASN A 99 25.61 -26.92 2.67
C ASN A 99 24.81 -25.77 2.04
N ASP A 100 25.31 -25.15 0.97
CA ASP A 100 24.65 -24.01 0.34
C ASP A 100 24.15 -24.43 -1.05
N SER A 101 23.01 -25.12 -1.07
CA SER A 101 22.35 -25.45 -2.33
C SER A 101 21.93 -24.15 -3.02
N SER A 102 22.56 -23.82 -4.15
CA SER A 102 22.47 -22.55 -4.89
C SER A 102 21.13 -22.34 -5.62
N PHE A 103 20.02 -22.55 -4.95
CA PHE A 103 18.69 -22.29 -5.50
C PHE A 103 18.30 -20.85 -5.22
N GLN A 104 18.05 -20.08 -6.28
CA GLN A 104 17.58 -18.71 -6.17
C GLN A 104 16.09 -18.65 -6.49
N LEU A 105 15.38 -17.75 -5.77
CA LEU A 105 14.01 -17.40 -6.14
C LEU A 105 14.02 -16.73 -7.51
N ARG A 106 13.06 -17.10 -8.34
CA ARG A 106 12.87 -16.46 -9.64
C ARG A 106 12.45 -14.99 -9.50
N PRO A 107 12.71 -14.16 -10.53
CA PRO A 107 12.16 -12.82 -10.60
C PRO A 107 10.64 -12.82 -10.36
N GLY A 108 10.15 -11.90 -9.53
CA GLY A 108 8.73 -11.80 -9.17
C GLY A 108 8.23 -12.77 -8.10
N ALA A 109 8.92 -13.89 -7.81
CA ALA A 109 8.44 -14.89 -6.85
C ALA A 109 8.33 -14.33 -5.42
N SER A 110 9.38 -13.67 -4.92
CA SER A 110 9.34 -13.04 -3.59
C SER A 110 8.30 -11.92 -3.52
N TYR A 111 8.16 -11.11 -4.57
CA TYR A 111 7.12 -10.09 -4.66
C TYR A 111 5.74 -10.71 -4.49
N LEU A 112 5.43 -11.76 -5.26
CA LEU A 112 4.13 -12.40 -5.27
C LEU A 112 3.80 -13.08 -3.94
N LEU A 113 4.75 -13.84 -3.37
CA LEU A 113 4.57 -14.50 -2.08
C LEU A 113 4.26 -13.50 -0.96
N ARG A 114 4.92 -12.32 -0.97
CA ARG A 114 4.61 -11.23 -0.03
C ARG A 114 3.17 -10.72 -0.19
N LYS A 115 2.70 -10.56 -1.44
CA LYS A 115 1.31 -10.11 -1.68
C LYS A 115 0.30 -11.15 -1.22
N LEU A 116 0.55 -12.42 -1.49
CA LEU A 116 -0.38 -13.50 -1.17
C LEU A 116 -0.52 -13.74 0.33
N ARG A 117 0.58 -13.69 1.10
CA ARG A 117 0.65 -13.99 2.54
C ARG A 117 -0.43 -13.32 3.39
N HIS A 118 -0.86 -12.12 3.02
CA HIS A 118 -1.82 -11.32 3.77
C HIS A 118 -3.05 -10.90 2.95
N SER A 119 -3.26 -11.56 1.81
CA SER A 119 -4.31 -11.19 0.84
C SER A 119 -5.70 -11.76 1.13
N ASN A 120 -5.85 -12.57 2.18
CA ASN A 120 -6.99 -13.44 2.45
C ASN A 120 -7.25 -14.53 1.39
N ILE A 121 -6.29 -14.79 0.51
CA ILE A 121 -6.30 -15.92 -0.43
C ILE A 121 -5.39 -17.00 0.13
N ARG A 122 -5.85 -18.25 0.16
CA ARG A 122 -5.01 -19.37 0.59
C ARG A 122 -3.90 -19.58 -0.44
N SER A 123 -2.66 -19.67 0.01
CA SER A 123 -1.52 -19.85 -0.87
C SER A 123 -0.79 -21.16 -0.56
N GLY A 124 -0.30 -21.82 -1.60
CA GLY A 124 0.54 -23.00 -1.48
C GLY A 124 1.60 -23.06 -2.57
N ILE A 125 2.60 -23.89 -2.34
CA ILE A 125 3.64 -24.25 -3.29
C ILE A 125 3.45 -25.73 -3.60
N SER A 126 3.46 -26.11 -4.87
CA SER A 126 3.47 -27.52 -5.26
C SER A 126 4.83 -27.96 -5.76
N TYR A 127 5.09 -29.26 -5.67
CA TYR A 127 6.21 -29.90 -6.34
C TYR A 127 5.89 -31.34 -6.77
N GLY A 128 6.56 -31.81 -7.83
CA GLY A 128 6.45 -33.19 -8.31
C GLY A 128 7.29 -34.22 -7.52
N PRO A 129 6.97 -35.52 -7.62
CA PRO A 129 7.65 -36.60 -6.89
C PRO A 129 9.11 -36.84 -7.31
N GLY A 130 9.55 -36.25 -8.42
CA GLY A 130 10.93 -36.36 -8.92
C GLY A 130 11.88 -35.28 -8.40
N LEU A 131 11.42 -34.37 -7.53
CA LEU A 131 12.24 -33.26 -7.04
C LEU A 131 13.25 -33.73 -5.98
N SER A 132 14.49 -33.21 -6.01
CA SER A 132 15.53 -33.62 -5.06
C SER A 132 15.19 -33.20 -3.61
N PRO A 133 15.62 -33.96 -2.59
CA PRO A 133 15.35 -33.63 -1.19
C PRO A 133 15.80 -32.22 -0.80
N ASP A 134 16.94 -31.75 -1.33
CA ASP A 134 17.47 -30.41 -1.05
C ASP A 134 16.55 -29.31 -1.58
N LYS A 135 16.04 -29.45 -2.81
CA LYS A 135 15.07 -28.51 -3.38
C LYS A 135 13.77 -28.51 -2.58
N VAL A 136 13.28 -29.68 -2.19
CA VAL A 136 12.08 -29.80 -1.35
C VAL A 136 12.28 -29.10 0.00
N ASN A 137 13.45 -29.24 0.62
CA ASN A 137 13.78 -28.55 1.87
C ASN A 137 13.80 -27.02 1.71
N VAL A 138 14.32 -26.52 0.59
CA VAL A 138 14.27 -25.08 0.25
C VAL A 138 12.83 -24.60 0.06
N LEU A 139 12.01 -25.33 -0.72
CA LEU A 139 10.59 -24.98 -0.91
C LEU A 139 9.82 -24.98 0.42
N LYS A 140 10.05 -25.96 1.30
CA LYS A 140 9.44 -25.99 2.64
C LYS A 140 9.88 -24.81 3.50
N ARG A 141 11.14 -24.39 3.43
CA ARG A 141 11.64 -23.21 4.16
C ARG A 141 10.96 -21.93 3.67
N ILE A 142 10.86 -21.76 2.35
CA ILE A 142 10.12 -20.65 1.73
C ILE A 142 8.65 -20.69 2.17
N ALA A 143 8.05 -21.88 2.18
CA ALA A 143 6.65 -22.03 2.58
C ALA A 143 6.40 -21.56 4.02
N VAL A 144 7.28 -21.93 4.95
CA VAL A 144 7.26 -21.44 6.34
C VAL A 144 7.47 -19.92 6.41
N GLU A 145 8.46 -19.38 5.68
CA GLU A 145 8.76 -17.94 5.65
C GLU A 145 7.57 -17.09 5.23
N TYR A 146 6.85 -17.52 4.18
CA TYR A 146 5.71 -16.81 3.61
C TYR A 146 4.35 -17.31 4.10
N SER A 147 4.34 -18.20 5.10
CA SER A 147 3.11 -18.73 5.72
C SER A 147 2.16 -19.38 4.70
N CYS A 148 2.73 -20.16 3.77
CA CYS A 148 1.99 -20.96 2.81
C CYS A 148 2.23 -22.47 3.02
N GLU A 149 1.36 -23.28 2.44
CA GLU A 149 1.46 -24.74 2.50
C GLU A 149 2.36 -25.28 1.38
N CYS A 150 2.91 -26.49 1.56
CA CYS A 150 3.74 -27.14 0.56
C CYS A 150 3.14 -28.51 0.22
N PHE A 151 2.83 -28.76 -1.06
CA PHE A 151 2.05 -29.90 -1.53
C PHE A 151 2.85 -30.78 -2.49
N LEU A 152 2.74 -32.10 -2.32
CA LEU A 152 3.29 -33.06 -3.27
C LEU A 152 2.21 -33.39 -4.32
N LEU A 153 2.33 -32.80 -5.50
CA LEU A 153 1.41 -33.09 -6.60
C LEU A 153 1.93 -34.28 -7.40
N HIS A 154 1.22 -35.41 -7.29
CA HIS A 154 1.41 -36.56 -8.18
C HIS A 154 0.80 -36.29 -9.56
N ALA A 155 1.37 -36.89 -10.61
CA ALA A 155 0.83 -36.80 -11.97
C ALA A 155 -0.62 -37.32 -12.11
N SER A 156 -1.10 -38.13 -11.16
CA SER A 156 -2.51 -38.45 -11.01
C SER A 156 -3.24 -37.35 -10.22
N VAL A 157 -4.13 -36.65 -10.92
CA VAL A 157 -4.91 -35.48 -10.42
C VAL A 157 -5.58 -35.76 -9.07
N ASP A 158 -6.07 -36.97 -8.83
CA ASP A 158 -6.84 -37.32 -7.63
C ASP A 158 -5.99 -37.34 -6.34
N GLY A 159 -4.71 -37.68 -6.42
CA GLY A 159 -3.84 -37.75 -5.24
C GLY A 159 -3.50 -36.38 -4.66
N GLY A 160 -3.14 -35.43 -5.53
CA GLY A 160 -2.81 -34.07 -5.14
C GLY A 160 -4.02 -33.24 -4.69
N VAL A 161 -5.17 -33.42 -5.35
CA VAL A 161 -6.43 -32.75 -4.96
C VAL A 161 -6.88 -33.18 -3.56
N ASN A 162 -6.65 -34.44 -3.17
CA ASN A 162 -6.96 -34.94 -1.83
C ASN A 162 -6.08 -34.29 -0.74
N GLU A 163 -4.78 -34.08 -1.02
CA GLU A 163 -3.88 -33.44 -0.05
C GLU A 163 -4.28 -31.97 0.21
N ILE A 164 -4.60 -31.23 -0.86
CA ILE A 164 -5.06 -29.85 -0.75
C ILE A 164 -6.41 -29.77 -0.05
N THR A 165 -7.34 -30.66 -0.38
CA THR A 165 -8.65 -30.73 0.30
C THR A 165 -8.49 -31.07 1.78
N ARG A 166 -7.49 -31.89 2.15
CA ARG A 166 -7.20 -32.19 3.56
C ARG A 166 -6.61 -30.99 4.30
N ALA A 167 -5.72 -30.22 3.65
CA ALA A 167 -5.08 -29.06 4.26
C ALA A 167 -6.00 -27.83 4.33
N TRP A 168 -6.75 -27.57 3.26
CA TRP A 168 -7.58 -26.37 3.13
C TRP A 168 -9.07 -26.63 3.43
N GLY A 169 -9.52 -27.88 3.46
CA GLY A 169 -10.94 -28.22 3.48
C GLY A 169 -11.62 -27.87 2.15
N ASP A 170 -12.95 -27.74 2.18
CA ASP A 170 -13.69 -27.17 1.04
C ASP A 170 -13.31 -25.70 0.87
N VAL A 171 -12.67 -25.39 -0.26
CA VAL A 171 -12.31 -24.01 -0.63
C VAL A 171 -13.57 -23.20 -0.96
N GLY A 172 -14.63 -23.85 -1.48
CA GLY A 172 -15.89 -23.20 -1.84
C GLY A 172 -15.70 -22.06 -2.86
N GLY A 173 -14.71 -22.18 -3.74
CA GLY A 173 -14.27 -21.19 -4.73
C GLY A 173 -13.28 -21.79 -5.73
N ILE A 174 -12.61 -20.92 -6.48
CA ILE A 174 -11.64 -21.31 -7.51
C ILE A 174 -10.22 -21.34 -6.94
N ILE A 175 -9.46 -22.37 -7.33
CA ILE A 175 -8.02 -22.48 -7.09
C ILE A 175 -7.29 -22.12 -8.39
N MET A 176 -6.47 -21.07 -8.36
CA MET A 176 -5.57 -20.75 -9.46
C MET A 176 -4.27 -21.54 -9.30
N TYR A 177 -3.92 -22.35 -10.29
CA TYR A 177 -2.67 -23.10 -10.33
C TYR A 177 -1.72 -22.46 -11.34
N VAL A 178 -0.56 -21.99 -10.87
CA VAL A 178 0.38 -21.18 -11.65
C VAL A 178 1.59 -22.03 -12.01
N VAL A 179 1.85 -22.16 -13.31
CA VAL A 179 2.87 -23.06 -13.86
C VAL A 179 3.74 -22.36 -14.90
N GLN A 180 4.98 -22.84 -15.07
CA GLN A 180 5.82 -22.42 -16.18
C GLN A 180 5.37 -23.11 -17.47
N ASN A 181 5.37 -22.34 -18.58
CA ASN A 181 5.17 -22.84 -19.94
C ASN A 181 5.70 -24.28 -20.14
N SER A 182 4.79 -25.24 -20.26
CA SER A 182 5.11 -26.55 -20.84
C SER A 182 3.87 -27.24 -21.37
N LYS A 183 4.06 -27.89 -22.53
CA LYS A 183 3.07 -28.61 -23.32
C LYS A 183 2.62 -29.94 -22.69
N ASP A 184 3.15 -30.34 -21.53
CA ASP A 184 3.09 -31.75 -21.07
C ASP A 184 2.41 -32.02 -19.71
N SER A 185 1.83 -31.03 -19.05
CA SER A 185 1.08 -31.24 -17.80
C SER A 185 -0.31 -30.60 -17.83
N MET A 186 -1.00 -30.72 -18.97
CA MET A 186 -2.43 -30.42 -19.09
C MET A 186 -3.25 -31.49 -18.36
N CYS A 187 -3.05 -31.58 -17.04
CA CYS A 187 -3.88 -32.40 -16.19
C CYS A 187 -5.34 -31.96 -16.37
N LYS A 188 -6.26 -32.93 -16.50
CA LYS A 188 -7.71 -32.68 -16.45
C LYS A 188 -8.07 -32.28 -15.02
N ILE A 189 -7.75 -31.05 -14.63
CA ILE A 189 -8.03 -30.55 -13.30
C ILE A 189 -9.54 -30.26 -13.22
N SER A 190 -10.16 -30.56 -12.08
CA SER A 190 -11.59 -30.37 -11.83
C SER A 190 -12.10 -28.96 -12.17
N SER A 191 -13.42 -28.80 -12.33
CA SER A 191 -14.07 -27.55 -12.73
C SER A 191 -13.81 -26.32 -11.85
N ASN A 192 -13.25 -26.52 -10.65
CA ASN A 192 -12.97 -25.46 -9.69
C ASN A 192 -11.52 -24.95 -9.75
N TRP A 193 -10.77 -25.35 -10.77
CA TRP A 193 -9.37 -24.95 -10.94
C TRP A 193 -9.18 -24.16 -12.22
N LEU A 194 -8.27 -23.19 -12.15
CA LEU A 194 -7.91 -22.32 -13.26
C LEU A 194 -6.40 -22.36 -13.43
N ILE A 195 -5.93 -22.74 -14.61
CA ILE A 195 -4.50 -22.86 -14.88
C ILE A 195 -3.99 -21.52 -15.40
N THR A 196 -2.99 -20.94 -14.75
CA THR A 196 -2.32 -19.72 -15.20
C THR A 196 -0.92 -20.08 -15.65
N VAL A 197 -0.61 -19.87 -16.92
CA VAL A 197 0.69 -20.17 -17.52
C VAL A 197 1.53 -18.90 -17.61
N VAL A 198 2.76 -18.95 -17.11
CA VAL A 198 3.72 -17.84 -17.13
C VAL A 198 4.69 -17.97 -18.30
N GLY A 199 4.94 -16.87 -19.02
CA GLY A 199 5.97 -16.78 -20.06
C GLY A 199 5.56 -17.37 -21.41
N ALA A 200 4.27 -17.38 -21.74
CA ALA A 200 3.82 -17.74 -23.09
C ALA A 200 3.92 -16.52 -24.03
N GLU A 201 4.76 -16.60 -25.07
CA GLU A 201 4.60 -15.75 -26.26
C GLU A 201 3.16 -15.90 -26.75
N VAL A 202 2.51 -14.79 -27.14
CA VAL A 202 1.09 -14.72 -27.53
C VAL A 202 0.71 -15.88 -28.46
N VAL A 203 0.29 -17.00 -27.89
CA VAL A 203 -0.31 -18.10 -28.63
C VAL A 203 -1.69 -17.59 -28.95
N THR A 204 -1.94 -17.39 -30.24
CA THR A 204 -3.25 -17.08 -30.80
C THR A 204 -4.32 -17.91 -30.08
N ALA A 205 -5.27 -17.20 -29.47
CA ALA A 205 -6.25 -17.73 -28.54
C ALA A 205 -6.98 -18.96 -29.11
N GLY A 206 -6.47 -20.15 -28.78
CA GLY A 206 -7.24 -21.38 -28.78
C GLY A 206 -8.19 -21.31 -27.58
N GLN A 207 -9.49 -21.29 -27.84
CA GLN A 207 -10.56 -21.15 -26.85
C GLN A 207 -10.63 -22.34 -25.88
N ASN A 208 -9.75 -22.40 -24.88
CA ASN A 208 -9.93 -23.25 -23.70
C ASN A 208 -10.30 -22.36 -22.52
N SER A 209 -11.54 -22.46 -22.03
CA SER A 209 -12.11 -21.56 -21.01
C SER A 209 -11.46 -21.66 -19.62
N SER A 210 -10.54 -22.60 -19.39
CA SER A 210 -9.92 -22.92 -18.11
C SER A 210 -8.45 -22.48 -18.00
N MET A 211 -7.92 -21.74 -18.98
CA MET A 211 -6.52 -21.31 -19.00
C MET A 211 -6.38 -19.78 -19.11
N LEU A 212 -5.42 -19.24 -18.35
CA LEU A 212 -4.98 -17.86 -18.41
C LEU A 212 -3.48 -17.81 -18.72
N TYR A 213 -3.06 -16.74 -19.37
CA TYR A 213 -1.66 -16.52 -19.74
C TYR A 213 -1.20 -15.18 -19.19
N ILE A 214 -0.04 -15.16 -18.56
CA ILE A 214 0.63 -13.96 -18.06
C ILE A 214 2.10 -13.99 -18.48
N ASN A 215 2.73 -12.83 -18.66
CA ASN A 215 4.14 -12.79 -19.07
C ASN A 215 5.08 -12.84 -17.86
N LYS A 216 4.71 -12.12 -16.80
CA LYS A 216 5.47 -12.01 -15.55
C LYS A 216 4.63 -12.43 -14.35
N LEU A 217 5.26 -12.95 -13.30
CA LEU A 217 4.58 -13.32 -12.04
C LEU A 217 3.93 -12.11 -11.35
N GLU A 218 4.50 -10.92 -11.54
CA GLU A 218 3.99 -9.64 -11.07
C GLU A 218 2.60 -9.29 -11.64
N GLU A 219 2.17 -9.92 -12.74
CA GLU A 219 0.83 -9.75 -13.32
C GLU A 219 -0.26 -10.57 -12.58
N LEU A 220 0.12 -11.52 -11.72
CA LEU A 220 -0.84 -12.41 -11.07
C LEU A 220 -1.82 -11.67 -10.14
N PRO A 221 -1.41 -10.70 -9.29
CA PRO A 221 -2.34 -9.93 -8.47
C PRO A 221 -3.40 -9.19 -9.30
N LEU A 222 -3.00 -8.60 -10.42
CA LEU A 222 -3.93 -7.97 -11.37
C LEU A 222 -4.89 -9.01 -11.96
N THR A 223 -4.38 -10.17 -12.35
CA THR A 223 -5.18 -11.27 -12.90
C THR A 223 -6.23 -11.76 -11.92
N ILE A 224 -5.85 -11.98 -10.66
CA ILE A 224 -6.75 -12.34 -9.55
C ILE A 224 -7.83 -11.26 -9.36
N CYS A 225 -7.41 -9.99 -9.31
CA CYS A 225 -8.32 -8.86 -9.14
C CYS A 225 -9.36 -8.78 -10.26
N CYS A 226 -8.93 -8.84 -11.52
CA CYS A 226 -9.80 -8.83 -12.70
C CYS A 226 -10.79 -10.00 -12.67
N PHE A 227 -10.34 -11.19 -12.29
CA PHE A 227 -11.19 -12.36 -12.18
C PHE A 227 -12.26 -12.19 -11.10
N ASN A 228 -11.86 -11.75 -9.90
CA ASN A 228 -12.77 -11.49 -8.78
C ASN A 228 -13.76 -10.34 -9.08
N LYS A 229 -13.31 -9.27 -9.75
CA LYS A 229 -14.17 -8.16 -10.20
C LYS A 229 -15.25 -8.64 -11.18
N LYS A 230 -14.88 -9.48 -12.16
CA LYS A 230 -15.83 -10.11 -13.08
C LYS A 230 -16.83 -11.02 -12.36
N ALA A 231 -16.34 -11.87 -11.44
CA ALA A 231 -17.18 -12.80 -10.68
C ALA A 231 -18.18 -12.10 -9.74
N THR A 232 -17.86 -10.90 -9.27
CA THR A 232 -18.76 -10.05 -8.47
C THR A 232 -19.70 -9.18 -9.32
N CYS A 233 -19.73 -9.39 -10.64
CA CYS A 233 -20.48 -8.57 -11.61
C CYS A 233 -20.14 -7.07 -11.52
N ASN A 234 -18.87 -6.74 -11.29
CA ASN A 234 -18.37 -5.36 -11.16
C ASN A 234 -19.01 -4.55 -10.03
N ASN A 235 -19.54 -5.21 -8.99
CA ASN A 235 -20.13 -4.51 -7.83
C ASN A 235 -19.08 -4.05 -6.80
N VAL A 236 -17.81 -4.41 -7.01
CA VAL A 236 -16.68 -4.06 -6.15
C VAL A 236 -15.98 -2.80 -6.64
N VAL A 237 -15.39 -2.07 -5.69
CA VAL A 237 -14.47 -0.95 -5.94
C VAL A 237 -13.05 -1.48 -5.76
N VAL A 238 -12.21 -1.28 -6.77
CA VAL A 238 -10.80 -1.66 -6.77
C VAL A 238 -9.96 -0.46 -6.36
N VAL A 239 -9.26 -0.61 -5.25
CA VAL A 239 -8.31 0.38 -4.75
C VAL A 239 -6.91 -0.08 -5.13
N GLY A 240 -6.32 0.56 -6.14
CA GLY A 240 -4.92 0.38 -6.49
C GLY A 240 -4.05 1.05 -5.42
N TYR A 241 -2.92 0.45 -5.01
CA TYR A 241 -2.07 1.09 -4.01
C TYR A 241 -0.58 1.10 -4.36
N VAL A 242 0.11 2.19 -3.96
CA VAL A 242 1.56 2.40 -4.12
C VAL A 242 2.17 2.95 -2.83
N MET A 243 3.11 2.23 -2.24
CA MET A 243 3.88 2.65 -1.07
C MET A 243 5.15 1.82 -0.94
N LYS A 244 6.10 2.25 -0.10
CA LYS A 244 7.31 1.46 0.12
C LYS A 244 7.01 0.08 0.73
N PRO A 245 7.81 -0.95 0.44
CA PRO A 245 7.54 -2.33 0.86
C PRO A 245 7.31 -2.52 2.36
N SER A 246 8.08 -1.82 3.21
CA SER A 246 7.94 -1.96 4.67
C SER A 246 6.63 -1.41 5.21
N ARG A 247 6.09 -0.36 4.59
CA ARG A 247 4.78 0.20 4.95
C ARG A 247 3.66 -0.71 4.48
N GLU A 248 3.79 -1.22 3.25
CA GLU A 248 2.83 -2.16 2.71
C GLU A 248 2.70 -3.40 3.61
N GLU A 249 3.83 -3.98 4.02
CA GLU A 249 3.84 -5.17 4.87
C GLU A 249 3.17 -4.91 6.23
N ASP A 250 3.39 -3.73 6.84
CA ASP A 250 2.74 -3.35 8.10
C ASP A 250 1.21 -3.26 7.96
N PHE A 251 0.70 -2.64 6.89
CA PHE A 251 -0.73 -2.59 6.62
C PHE A 251 -1.32 -3.96 6.26
N ALA A 252 -0.60 -4.74 5.46
CA ALA A 252 -1.04 -6.07 5.04
C ALA A 252 -1.15 -7.01 6.25
N LYS A 253 -0.19 -7.00 7.18
CA LYS A 253 -0.24 -7.76 8.44
C LYS A 253 -1.49 -7.47 9.28
N ARG A 254 -2.03 -6.25 9.19
CA ARG A 254 -3.26 -5.81 9.87
C ARG A 254 -4.52 -6.10 9.07
N GLY A 255 -4.41 -6.76 7.91
CA GLY A 255 -5.53 -7.14 7.05
C GLY A 255 -6.07 -6.00 6.17
N ALA A 256 -5.31 -4.91 5.98
CA ALA A 256 -5.80 -3.73 5.26
C ALA A 256 -5.82 -3.90 3.74
N PHE A 257 -5.01 -4.81 3.16
CA PHE A 257 -4.86 -4.97 1.71
C PHE A 257 -5.26 -6.37 1.18
N PRO A 258 -6.53 -6.77 1.33
CA PRO A 258 -7.00 -8.03 0.76
C PRO A 258 -7.17 -7.94 -0.77
N LEU A 259 -6.62 -8.93 -1.49
CA LEU A 259 -6.91 -9.15 -2.92
C LEU A 259 -8.27 -9.84 -3.14
N TYR A 260 -8.85 -10.37 -2.07
CA TYR A 260 -10.18 -10.94 -2.06
C TYR A 260 -11.23 -9.85 -1.73
N PRO A 261 -12.42 -9.87 -2.36
CA PRO A 261 -13.48 -8.92 -2.06
C PRO A 261 -13.85 -8.88 -0.57
N THR A 262 -13.76 -7.71 0.06
CA THR A 262 -14.24 -7.52 1.43
C THR A 262 -15.77 -7.56 1.51
N PRO A 263 -16.36 -7.73 2.71
CA PRO A 263 -17.81 -7.61 2.89
C PRO A 263 -18.39 -6.27 2.44
N ASN A 264 -17.57 -5.21 2.43
CA ASN A 264 -17.94 -3.87 1.98
C ASN A 264 -17.73 -3.67 0.46
N GLY A 265 -17.31 -4.71 -0.27
CA GLY A 265 -17.13 -4.66 -1.71
C GLY A 265 -15.84 -3.94 -2.15
N LEU A 266 -14.77 -4.02 -1.36
CA LEU A 266 -13.45 -3.51 -1.72
C LEU A 266 -12.51 -4.63 -2.16
N ILE A 267 -11.65 -4.34 -3.13
CA ILE A 267 -10.46 -5.14 -3.46
C ILE A 267 -9.26 -4.20 -3.45
N PHE A 268 -8.17 -4.59 -2.79
CA PHE A 268 -6.94 -3.81 -2.78
C PHE A 268 -5.92 -4.46 -3.71
N LEU A 269 -5.54 -3.75 -4.78
CA LEU A 269 -4.62 -4.22 -5.80
C LEU A 269 -3.26 -3.52 -5.63
N PRO A 270 -2.17 -4.25 -5.32
CA PRO A 270 -0.83 -3.67 -5.37
C PRO A 270 -0.54 -3.23 -6.80
N LEU A 271 -0.19 -1.96 -6.97
CA LEU A 271 0.36 -1.46 -8.21
C LEU A 271 1.87 -1.69 -8.21
N THR A 272 2.41 -2.08 -9.37
CA THR A 272 3.84 -2.30 -9.56
C THR A 272 4.33 -1.57 -10.79
N PHE A 273 5.56 -1.07 -10.74
CA PHE A 273 6.22 -0.43 -11.88
C PHE A 273 6.94 -1.42 -12.80
N GLU A 274 6.90 -2.71 -12.47
CA GLU A 274 7.50 -3.80 -13.28
C GLU A 274 6.66 -4.17 -14.51
N ILE A 275 5.40 -3.76 -14.54
CA ILE A 275 4.47 -3.89 -15.67
C ILE A 275 3.85 -2.52 -15.97
N PRO A 276 3.41 -2.25 -17.22
CA PRO A 276 2.86 -0.94 -17.58
C PRO A 276 1.75 -0.47 -16.63
N LEU A 277 1.83 0.76 -16.11
CA LEU A 277 0.82 1.28 -15.19
C LEU A 277 -0.55 1.41 -15.86
N SER A 278 -0.60 1.81 -17.13
CA SER A 278 -1.84 1.98 -17.88
C SER A 278 -2.70 0.70 -17.91
N SER A 279 -2.08 -0.49 -18.03
CA SER A 279 -2.79 -1.77 -18.06
C SER A 279 -3.35 -2.18 -16.69
N GLN A 280 -2.73 -1.70 -15.61
CA GLN A 280 -3.21 -1.89 -14.25
C GLN A 280 -4.32 -0.89 -13.91
N LEU A 281 -4.08 0.39 -14.18
CA LEU A 281 -4.94 1.50 -13.78
C LEU A 281 -6.31 1.48 -14.47
N GLN A 282 -6.44 0.91 -15.67
CA GLN A 282 -7.75 0.67 -16.30
C GLN A 282 -8.70 -0.23 -15.48
N ASN A 283 -8.16 -1.00 -14.51
CA ASN A 283 -8.93 -1.88 -13.65
C ASN A 283 -9.15 -1.30 -12.24
N VAL A 284 -8.56 -0.14 -11.97
CA VAL A 284 -8.58 0.54 -10.68
C VAL A 284 -9.61 1.67 -10.71
N ASP A 285 -10.39 1.76 -9.64
CA ASP A 285 -11.40 2.81 -9.48
C ASP A 285 -10.84 3.97 -8.63
N VAL A 286 -9.91 3.68 -7.70
CA VAL A 286 -9.26 4.66 -6.80
C VAL A 286 -7.80 4.28 -6.56
N VAL A 287 -6.89 5.24 -6.53
CA VAL A 287 -5.49 5.03 -6.10
C VAL A 287 -5.24 5.52 -4.69
N LEU A 288 -4.74 4.64 -3.83
CA LEU A 288 -4.21 4.98 -2.51
C LEU A 288 -2.69 4.98 -2.57
N HIS A 289 -2.05 6.13 -2.34
CA HIS A 289 -0.60 6.19 -2.41
C HIS A 289 0.04 6.86 -1.19
N LYS A 290 1.32 6.54 -0.97
CA LYS A 290 2.21 7.43 -0.21
C LYS A 290 3.34 7.96 -1.08
N ALA A 291 3.01 8.95 -1.90
CA ALA A 291 3.95 9.68 -2.76
C ALA A 291 5.24 10.11 -2.06
N THR A 292 5.18 10.43 -0.76
CA THR A 292 6.36 10.86 0.02
C THR A 292 7.43 9.78 0.18
N ASP A 293 7.08 8.50 0.01
CA ASP A 293 8.05 7.40 -0.01
C ASP A 293 8.89 7.38 -1.29
N GLU A 294 8.37 7.96 -2.37
CA GLU A 294 8.93 7.94 -3.72
C GLU A 294 9.64 9.26 -4.05
N ILE A 295 9.91 10.12 -3.07
CA ILE A 295 10.61 11.39 -3.27
C ILE A 295 12.11 11.12 -3.37
N ILE A 296 12.72 11.58 -4.45
CA ILE A 296 14.17 11.60 -4.65
C ILE A 296 14.76 12.92 -4.13
N SER A 297 14.14 14.04 -4.48
CA SER A 297 14.61 15.36 -4.08
C SER A 297 13.47 16.38 -4.03
N ILE A 298 13.69 17.44 -3.24
CA ILE A 298 12.77 18.57 -3.10
C ILE A 298 13.58 19.84 -3.32
N GLU A 299 13.19 20.63 -4.31
CA GLU A 299 13.73 21.96 -4.57
C GLU A 299 12.79 23.00 -3.95
N LEU A 300 13.22 23.59 -2.83
CA LEU A 300 12.55 24.74 -2.23
C LEU A 300 12.94 26.00 -2.99
N SER A 301 12.00 26.57 -3.73
CA SER A 301 12.20 27.89 -4.31
C SER A 301 12.17 28.96 -3.22
N ASN A 302 13.14 29.87 -3.24
CA ASN A 302 13.15 31.07 -2.41
C ASN A 302 12.39 32.25 -3.07
N SER A 303 11.85 32.06 -4.27
CA SER A 303 11.17 33.10 -5.04
C SER A 303 9.65 32.87 -5.04
N SER A 304 8.88 33.95 -5.10
CA SER A 304 7.41 33.92 -5.15
C SER A 304 6.84 33.43 -6.50
N VAL A 305 7.70 33.07 -7.48
CA VAL A 305 7.30 32.86 -8.88
C VAL A 305 7.58 31.44 -9.38
N SER A 306 8.50 30.68 -8.78
CA SER A 306 8.72 29.28 -9.16
C SER A 306 7.93 28.31 -8.26
N SER A 307 7.18 27.40 -8.89
CA SER A 307 6.57 26.28 -8.18
C SER A 307 7.68 25.40 -7.61
N ASN A 308 7.64 25.16 -6.30
CA ASN A 308 8.53 24.21 -5.67
C ASN A 308 8.42 22.85 -6.36
N ARG A 309 9.56 22.21 -6.63
CA ARG A 309 9.62 21.02 -7.48
C ARG A 309 9.95 19.80 -6.66
N ILE A 310 9.05 18.82 -6.67
CA ILE A 310 9.30 17.49 -6.13
C ILE A 310 9.77 16.62 -7.29
N THR A 311 10.91 15.96 -7.13
CA THR A 311 11.35 14.92 -8.06
C THR A 311 10.99 13.58 -7.45
N TYR A 312 10.08 12.85 -8.08
CA TYR A 312 9.75 11.48 -7.68
C TYR A 312 10.58 10.43 -8.43
N THR A 313 10.52 9.18 -7.97
CA THR A 313 11.00 8.02 -8.74
C THR A 313 10.30 7.90 -10.09
N LYS A 314 10.93 7.19 -11.04
CA LYS A 314 10.40 7.00 -12.39
C LYS A 314 8.96 6.47 -12.37
N GLY A 315 8.68 5.47 -11.53
CA GLY A 315 7.35 4.88 -11.43
C GLY A 315 6.29 5.85 -10.92
N MET A 316 6.61 6.62 -9.88
CA MET A 316 5.68 7.61 -9.33
C MET A 316 5.47 8.79 -10.29
N GLN A 317 6.49 9.19 -11.06
CA GLN A 317 6.31 10.17 -12.15
C GLN A 317 5.37 9.66 -13.24
N GLU A 318 5.42 8.36 -13.55
CA GLU A 318 4.52 7.74 -14.53
C GLU A 318 3.07 7.72 -14.01
N LEU A 319 2.86 7.40 -12.73
CA LEU A 319 1.56 7.53 -12.07
C LEU A 319 1.05 8.98 -12.08
N GLN A 320 1.93 9.95 -11.79
CA GLN A 320 1.59 11.36 -11.83
C GLN A 320 1.09 11.78 -13.22
N ARG A 321 1.85 11.45 -14.29
CA ARG A 321 1.45 11.76 -15.67
C ARG A 321 0.11 11.12 -16.02
N PHE A 322 -0.09 9.87 -15.64
CA PHE A 322 -1.37 9.19 -15.86
C PHE A 322 -2.53 9.94 -15.20
N MET A 323 -2.37 10.39 -13.96
CA MET A 323 -3.39 11.13 -13.23
C MET A 323 -3.63 12.54 -13.81
N GLU A 324 -2.59 13.19 -14.33
CA GLU A 324 -2.70 14.48 -15.04
C GLU A 324 -3.48 14.35 -16.36
N ASP A 325 -3.29 13.23 -17.08
CA ASP A 325 -3.99 12.92 -18.33
C ASP A 325 -5.44 12.45 -18.11
N HIS A 326 -5.81 12.07 -16.88
CA HIS A 326 -7.13 11.53 -16.53
C HIS A 326 -7.72 12.25 -15.32
N SER A 327 -8.31 13.42 -15.55
CA SER A 327 -8.90 14.28 -14.49
C SER A 327 -9.97 13.60 -13.63
N ASP A 328 -10.61 12.55 -14.16
CA ASP A 328 -11.68 11.81 -13.47
C ASP A 328 -11.12 10.72 -12.53
N PHE A 329 -9.80 10.49 -12.56
CA PHE A 329 -9.16 9.42 -11.81
C PHE A 329 -8.93 9.83 -10.34
N LEU A 330 -9.51 9.08 -9.40
CA LEU A 330 -9.45 9.42 -7.98
C LEU A 330 -8.15 8.95 -7.34
N ALA A 331 -7.45 9.86 -6.65
CA ALA A 331 -6.29 9.54 -5.84
C ALA A 331 -6.42 10.04 -4.40
N ILE A 332 -5.90 9.22 -3.48
CA ILE A 332 -5.87 9.47 -2.04
C ILE A 332 -4.41 9.50 -1.59
N ASP A 333 -3.86 10.65 -1.23
CA ASP A 333 -4.40 12.02 -1.44
C ASP A 333 -4.08 12.54 -2.86
N PRO A 334 -4.77 13.57 -3.38
CA PRO A 334 -4.34 14.23 -4.61
C PRO A 334 -2.88 14.68 -4.55
N LEU A 335 -2.10 14.47 -5.62
CA LEU A 335 -0.67 14.82 -5.64
C LEU A 335 -0.40 16.30 -5.38
N SER A 336 -1.32 17.18 -5.79
CA SER A 336 -1.27 18.62 -5.50
C SER A 336 -1.29 18.94 -4.01
N ASN A 337 -1.87 18.07 -3.18
CA ASN A 337 -1.95 18.23 -1.73
C ASN A 337 -0.70 17.71 -1.00
N ILE A 338 0.20 17.00 -1.69
CA ILE A 338 1.43 16.47 -1.09
C ILE A 338 2.42 17.59 -0.79
N TYR A 339 2.63 18.54 -1.71
CA TYR A 339 3.60 19.61 -1.48
C TYR A 339 3.31 20.44 -0.22
N PRO A 340 2.08 20.93 0.04
CA PRO A 340 1.78 21.69 1.25
C PRO A 340 2.14 20.98 2.55
N VAL A 341 2.05 19.65 2.60
CA VAL A 341 2.38 18.85 3.79
C VAL A 341 3.85 18.43 3.87
N LEU A 342 4.65 18.72 2.83
CA LEU A 342 6.11 18.56 2.85
C LEU A 342 6.85 19.81 3.30
N ASP A 343 6.16 20.95 3.38
CA ASP A 343 6.76 22.24 3.70
C ASP A 343 6.24 22.72 5.06
N ARG A 344 7.06 22.60 6.10
CA ARG A 344 6.68 22.97 7.49
C ARG A 344 6.20 24.41 7.58
N LEU A 345 6.74 25.32 6.76
CA LEU A 345 6.26 26.70 6.70
C LEU A 345 4.84 26.77 6.14
N LYS A 346 4.56 26.08 5.03
CA LYS A 346 3.20 26.02 4.47
C LYS A 346 2.21 25.37 5.42
N ILE A 347 2.61 24.31 6.12
CA ILE A 347 1.79 23.69 7.18
C ILE A 347 1.39 24.75 8.21
N GLN A 348 2.34 25.54 8.72
CA GLN A 348 2.02 26.57 9.70
C GLN A 348 1.09 27.66 9.13
N LEU A 349 1.31 28.10 7.89
CA LEU A 349 0.43 29.06 7.23
C LEU A 349 -1.00 28.52 7.05
N ILE A 350 -1.15 27.23 6.75
CA ILE A 350 -2.46 26.57 6.69
C ILE A 350 -3.12 26.55 8.07
N LEU A 351 -2.37 26.21 9.12
CA LEU A 351 -2.89 26.18 10.49
C LEU A 351 -3.37 27.57 10.96
N LEU A 352 -2.65 28.64 10.60
CA LEU A 352 -3.09 30.01 10.87
C LEU A 352 -4.42 30.34 10.18
N ARG A 353 -4.56 30.00 8.89
CA ARG A 353 -5.82 30.21 8.15
C ARG A 353 -6.98 29.41 8.75
N LEU A 354 -6.73 28.18 9.20
CA LEU A 354 -7.75 27.36 9.87
C LEU A 354 -8.17 27.95 11.22
N GLN A 355 -7.24 28.58 11.94
CA GLN A 355 -7.53 29.27 13.19
C GLN A 355 -8.45 30.48 12.99
N GLU A 356 -8.32 31.19 11.87
CA GLU A 356 -9.17 32.33 11.49
C GLU A 356 -10.60 31.90 11.13
N GLN A 357 -10.79 30.69 10.60
CA GLN A 357 -12.10 30.17 10.18
C GLN A 357 -13.00 29.65 11.32
N LYS A 358 -12.81 30.15 12.54
CA LYS A 358 -13.50 29.66 13.72
C LYS A 358 -15.02 29.92 13.65
N ALA A 359 -15.80 28.89 13.31
CA ALA A 359 -17.25 28.90 13.47
C ALA A 359 -17.62 28.86 14.97
N LYS A 360 -18.66 29.62 15.37
CA LYS A 360 -19.17 29.61 16.75
C LYS A 360 -19.48 28.19 17.19
N GLY A 361 -18.94 27.77 18.34
CA GLY A 361 -19.20 26.46 18.95
C GLY A 361 -18.23 25.32 18.59
N ARG A 362 -17.22 25.55 17.72
CA ARG A 362 -16.20 24.53 17.39
C ARG A 362 -14.90 24.71 18.18
N HIS A 363 -14.20 23.60 18.43
CA HIS A 363 -12.85 23.59 18.99
C HIS A 363 -11.91 24.40 18.08
N ALA A 364 -11.10 25.28 18.66
CA ALA A 364 -10.14 26.08 17.90
C ALA A 364 -8.91 25.23 17.53
N ILE A 365 -8.60 25.14 16.24
CA ILE A 365 -7.25 24.76 15.81
C ILE A 365 -6.35 25.94 16.13
N ARG A 366 -5.27 25.72 16.88
CA ARG A 366 -4.28 26.74 17.20
C ARG A 366 -2.95 26.36 16.55
N GLY A 367 -2.47 27.20 15.62
CA GLY A 367 -1.11 27.11 15.13
C GLY A 367 -0.13 27.45 16.25
N ALA A 368 0.99 26.73 16.36
CA ALA A 368 2.07 27.15 17.24
C ALA A 368 2.70 28.44 16.68
N HIS A 369 3.23 29.30 17.55
CA HIS A 369 4.10 30.38 17.08
C HIS A 369 5.30 29.76 16.35
N PHE A 370 5.72 30.41 15.26
CA PHE A 370 6.80 29.89 14.43
C PHE A 370 7.61 31.02 13.76
N LEU A 371 8.85 30.72 13.39
CA LEU A 371 9.72 31.62 12.65
C LEU A 371 10.51 30.82 11.59
N LYS A 372 10.54 31.30 10.34
CA LYS A 372 11.45 30.79 9.31
C LYS A 372 12.86 31.35 9.55
N VAL A 373 13.86 30.49 9.57
CA VAL A 373 15.28 30.86 9.69
C VAL A 373 16.04 30.33 8.48
N ILE A 374 16.83 31.20 7.85
CA ILE A 374 17.69 30.86 6.70
C ILE A 374 19.18 30.89 7.07
N ASP A 375 19.54 31.44 8.22
CA ASP A 375 20.88 31.50 8.77
C ASP A 375 20.77 31.57 10.30
N PHE A 376 21.43 30.65 11.02
CA PHE A 376 21.46 30.66 12.48
C PHE A 376 22.46 31.65 13.06
N LYS A 377 23.37 32.18 12.25
CA LYS A 377 24.37 33.18 12.65
C LYS A 377 23.87 34.62 12.48
N ASP A 378 22.63 34.79 12.04
CA ASP A 378 21.97 36.09 11.92
C ASP A 378 21.95 36.82 13.29
N PRO A 379 22.65 37.97 13.44
CA PRO A 379 22.68 38.72 14.69
C PRO A 379 21.30 39.26 15.10
N GLY A 380 20.35 39.39 14.15
CA GLY A 380 18.98 39.79 14.40
C GLY A 380 18.06 38.66 14.87
N LEU A 381 18.54 37.41 14.91
CA LEU A 381 17.74 36.25 15.28
C LEU A 381 17.05 36.38 16.66
N PRO A 382 17.71 36.85 17.74
CA PRO A 382 17.05 37.00 19.05
C PRO A 382 15.84 37.94 19.01
N GLN A 383 15.97 39.07 18.32
CA GLN A 383 14.86 40.02 18.16
C GLN A 383 13.71 39.39 17.36
N ARG A 384 14.03 38.73 16.24
CA ARG A 384 13.03 38.07 15.40
C ARG A 384 12.28 36.94 16.11
N LEU A 385 12.94 36.22 17.03
CA LEU A 385 12.29 35.22 17.89
C LEU A 385 11.26 35.88 18.83
N SER A 386 11.66 37.00 19.46
CA SER A 386 10.77 37.79 20.33
C SER A 386 9.56 38.33 19.57
N ASP A 387 9.79 38.91 18.39
CA ASP A 387 8.73 39.45 17.51
C ASP A 387 7.76 38.36 17.06
N ALA A 388 8.26 37.13 16.85
CA ALA A 388 7.46 35.96 16.52
C ALA A 388 6.80 35.29 17.74
N GLN A 389 6.92 35.88 18.95
CA GLN A 389 6.37 35.34 20.21
C GLN A 389 6.87 33.92 20.53
N LEU A 390 8.12 33.63 20.18
CA LEU A 390 8.81 32.39 20.51
C LEU A 390 9.60 32.56 21.81
N SER A 391 9.37 31.65 22.76
CA SER A 391 10.15 31.55 23.99
C SER A 391 10.98 30.27 24.01
N LEU A 392 12.04 30.28 24.83
CA LEU A 392 12.86 29.11 25.09
C LEU A 392 12.22 28.23 26.20
N PRO A 393 12.40 26.90 26.16
CA PRO A 393 13.04 26.15 25.09
C PRO A 393 12.16 26.08 23.84
N CYS A 394 12.77 26.11 22.66
CA CYS A 394 12.10 25.99 21.38
C CYS A 394 12.66 24.82 20.57
N ILE A 395 11.92 24.35 19.57
CA ILE A 395 12.36 23.28 18.66
C ILE A 395 12.66 23.87 17.28
N VAL A 396 13.81 23.50 16.72
CA VAL A 396 14.25 23.85 15.38
C VAL A 396 14.12 22.62 14.49
N LYS A 397 13.40 22.77 13.37
CA LYS A 397 13.15 21.70 12.41
C LYS A 397 13.51 22.18 11.01
N PRO A 398 14.06 21.33 10.12
CA PRO A 398 14.23 21.69 8.72
C PRO A 398 12.90 22.16 8.10
N GLN A 399 12.92 23.02 7.09
CA GLN A 399 11.67 23.42 6.44
C GLN A 399 11.02 22.23 5.73
N VAL A 400 11.82 21.33 5.15
CA VAL A 400 11.33 20.06 4.58
C VAL A 400 10.84 19.13 5.69
N ALA A 401 9.57 18.76 5.65
CA ALA A 401 8.88 18.02 6.70
C ALA A 401 9.12 16.51 6.67
N CYS A 402 9.30 15.94 5.48
CA CYS A 402 9.47 14.51 5.22
C CYS A 402 10.08 14.29 3.82
N GLY A 403 10.39 13.04 3.47
CA GLY A 403 10.80 12.63 2.13
C GLY A 403 12.30 12.80 1.83
N THR A 404 13.09 13.31 2.78
CA THR A 404 14.55 13.40 2.68
C THR A 404 15.22 12.90 3.96
N ALA A 405 16.46 12.41 3.87
CA ALA A 405 17.21 11.88 5.01
C ALA A 405 17.31 12.91 6.15
N ASP A 406 17.50 14.19 5.80
CA ASP A 406 17.73 15.24 6.80
C ASP A 406 16.44 15.86 7.34
N SER A 407 15.26 15.53 6.81
CA SER A 407 13.97 16.13 7.21
C SER A 407 13.60 15.95 8.68
N HIS A 408 14.25 14.99 9.36
CA HIS A 408 14.10 14.70 10.79
C HIS A 408 15.29 15.13 11.65
N SER A 409 16.30 15.80 11.09
CA SER A 409 17.42 16.38 11.84
C SER A 409 16.93 17.62 12.59
N MET A 410 16.52 17.44 13.84
CA MET A 410 15.88 18.47 14.67
C MET A 410 16.75 18.79 15.90
N ALA A 411 16.61 20.00 16.44
CA ALA A 411 17.29 20.41 17.67
C ALA A 411 16.33 21.09 18.64
N ILE A 412 16.57 20.95 19.94
CA ILE A 412 15.90 21.73 20.98
C ILE A 412 16.91 22.73 21.52
N VAL A 413 16.53 24.01 21.54
CA VAL A 413 17.39 25.12 21.92
C VAL A 413 16.93 25.66 23.27
N PHE A 414 17.87 25.83 24.21
CA PHE A 414 17.61 26.30 25.57
C PHE A 414 18.17 27.71 25.83
N GLY A 415 19.23 28.10 25.13
CA GLY A 415 19.83 29.43 25.13
C GLY A 415 19.88 30.06 23.74
N THR A 416 19.92 31.39 23.65
CA THR A 416 20.00 32.10 22.35
C THR A 416 21.31 31.88 21.61
N GLU A 417 22.37 31.58 22.36
CA GLU A 417 23.71 31.28 21.89
C GLU A 417 23.81 29.92 21.20
N ASP A 418 23.00 28.94 21.63
CA ASP A 418 23.01 27.56 21.11
C ASP A 418 22.64 27.48 19.62
N PHE A 419 21.97 28.51 19.07
CA PHE A 419 21.60 28.55 17.66
C PHE A 419 22.82 28.48 16.74
N LYS A 420 23.94 29.11 17.13
CA LYS A 420 25.12 29.29 16.27
C LYS A 420 25.82 27.98 15.89
N ASP A 421 25.64 26.95 16.73
CA ASP A 421 26.28 25.65 16.62
C ASP A 421 25.35 24.56 16.09
N LEU A 422 24.14 24.93 15.62
CA LEU A 422 23.18 23.97 15.09
C LEU A 422 23.59 23.43 13.72
N ASN A 423 23.55 22.10 13.59
CA ASN A 423 23.70 21.37 12.33
C ASN A 423 22.35 21.04 11.67
N VAL A 424 21.26 21.69 12.08
CA VAL A 424 19.95 21.51 11.45
C VAL A 424 19.97 22.11 10.04
N PRO A 425 19.56 21.39 8.99
CA PRO A 425 19.50 21.93 7.64
C PRO A 425 18.68 23.22 7.55
N ILE A 426 19.23 24.20 6.83
CA ILE A 426 18.54 25.44 6.46
C ILE A 426 17.94 25.33 5.04
N PRO A 427 16.80 26.00 4.76
CA PRO A 427 15.98 26.77 5.70
C PRO A 427 15.33 25.90 6.77
N ALA A 428 15.11 26.46 7.95
CA ALA A 428 14.50 25.82 9.12
C ALA A 428 13.27 26.60 9.62
N VAL A 429 12.41 25.92 10.37
CA VAL A 429 11.27 26.48 11.09
C VAL A 429 11.50 26.27 12.58
N VAL A 430 11.60 27.37 13.32
CA VAL A 430 11.61 27.37 14.79
C VAL A 430 10.16 27.38 15.26
N GLN A 431 9.84 26.56 16.26
CA GLN A 431 8.50 26.47 16.83
C GLN A 431 8.56 26.45 18.36
N LEU A 432 7.52 27.00 18.99
CA LEU A 432 7.37 26.90 20.43
C LEU A 432 7.20 25.42 20.83
N ARG A 433 7.99 24.96 21.81
CA ARG A 433 7.73 23.65 22.43
C ARG A 433 6.54 23.80 23.36
N SER A 434 5.34 23.50 22.87
CA SER A 434 4.23 23.25 23.79
C SER A 434 4.51 21.96 24.57
N LEU A 435 4.29 21.95 25.88
CA LEU A 435 4.43 20.75 26.74
C LEU A 435 3.51 19.59 26.32
N LEU A 436 2.68 19.75 25.27
CA LEU A 436 1.61 18.84 24.86
C LEU A 436 1.66 18.37 23.39
N GLN A 437 2.63 18.77 22.56
CA GLN A 437 2.67 18.33 21.16
C GLN A 437 3.72 17.25 20.89
N THR A 438 3.32 16.00 21.14
CA THR A 438 3.82 14.83 20.42
C THR A 438 2.88 14.59 19.22
N LEU A 439 3.02 15.38 18.16
CA LEU A 439 2.49 15.02 16.84
C LEU A 439 3.67 14.56 16.00
N VAL A 440 3.96 13.26 16.13
CA VAL A 440 4.82 12.53 15.20
C VAL A 440 3.95 12.23 13.98
N PHE A 441 4.34 12.73 12.82
CA PHE A 441 3.77 12.35 11.52
C PHE A 441 4.57 11.20 10.91
#